data_AF-A0A7X7V6V0-F1
#
_entry.id   AF-A0A7X7V6V0-F1
#
_cell.length_a   1.000
_cell.length_b   1.000
_cell.length_c   1.000
_cell.angle_alpha   90.00
_cell.angle_beta   90.00
_cell.angle_gamma   90.00
#
_symmetry.space_group_name_H-M   'P 1'
#
loop_
_entity.id
_entity.type
_entity.pdbx_description
1 polymer ?
#
loop_
_entity_poly.entity_id
_entity_poly.type
_entity_poly.pdbx_seq_one_letter_code
_entity_poly.pdbx_strand_id
1 'polypeptide(L)'
;HRFDYSFSGLKTAVARYVERRERDHEPISVPDVSASFQEAVADVLTAKAVDAAQHFGVGHLVLGGGVAANSRLRTLMAERAAAAGIELRRPRPGLCTDNGAMIAVLGAQVIEAGRPPSSLTISADSGMPVERVLA
;
A
#
# COMPACT_ATOMS: atom_id res chain seq x y z
N HIS A 1 -11.77 -6.31 -9.88
CA HIS A 1 -10.77 -7.39 -9.95
C HIS A 1 -9.43 -7.00 -10.57
N ARG A 2 -9.33 -6.28 -11.70
CA ARG A 2 -8.04 -5.90 -12.32
C ARG A 2 -7.04 -5.27 -11.31
N PHE A 3 -7.53 -4.38 -10.46
CA PHE A 3 -6.71 -3.65 -9.48
C PHE A 3 -6.79 -4.21 -8.06
N ASP A 4 -7.52 -5.31 -7.86
CA ASP A 4 -7.72 -5.89 -6.53
C ASP A 4 -6.48 -6.70 -6.15
N TYR A 5 -6.06 -6.62 -4.89
CA TYR A 5 -4.93 -7.37 -4.36
C TYR A 5 -5.37 -8.63 -3.64
N SER A 6 -4.60 -9.71 -3.76
CA SER A 6 -4.79 -10.93 -2.96
C SER A 6 -3.43 -11.52 -2.58
N PHE A 7 -3.24 -11.72 -1.27
CA PHE A 7 -2.00 -12.27 -0.71
C PHE A 7 -2.21 -13.60 0.01
N SER A 8 -3.46 -14.07 0.14
CA SER A 8 -3.75 -15.35 0.81
C SER A 8 -3.11 -16.52 0.06
N GLY A 9 -3.25 -16.55 -1.27
CA GLY A 9 -2.63 -17.56 -2.12
C GLY A 9 -1.10 -17.59 -2.01
N LEU A 10 -0.47 -16.42 -1.86
CA LEU A 10 0.98 -16.32 -1.71
C LEU A 10 1.45 -16.94 -0.38
N LYS A 11 0.74 -16.69 0.72
CA LYS A 11 1.04 -17.32 2.02
C LYS A 11 0.89 -18.84 1.95
N THR A 12 -0.18 -19.31 1.32
CA THR A 12 -0.41 -20.76 1.12
C THR A 12 0.67 -21.39 0.24
N ALA A 13 1.14 -20.70 -0.79
CA ALA A 13 2.22 -21.19 -1.65
C ALA A 13 3.54 -21.34 -0.87
N VAL A 14 3.89 -20.38 -0.02
CA VAL A 14 5.08 -20.47 0.85
C VAL A 14 4.93 -21.62 1.86
N ALA A 15 3.78 -21.75 2.52
CA ALA A 15 3.53 -22.84 3.47
C ALA A 15 3.70 -24.22 2.79
N ARG A 16 3.07 -24.41 1.63
CA ARG A 16 3.19 -25.66 0.84
C ARG A 16 4.61 -25.94 0.35
N TYR A 17 5.37 -24.89 0.03
CA TYR A 17 6.79 -25.02 -0.33
C TYR A 17 7.60 -25.55 0.86
N VAL A 18 7.41 -24.96 2.05
CA VAL A 18 8.08 -25.38 3.29
C VAL A 18 7.70 -26.82 3.65
N GLU A 19 6.41 -27.13 3.73
CA GLU A 19 5.91 -28.47 4.06
C GLU A 19 6.46 -29.55 3.13
N ARG A 20 6.57 -29.25 1.83
CA ARG A 20 7.17 -30.15 0.85
C ARG A 20 8.64 -30.42 1.15
N ARG A 21 9.44 -29.36 1.32
CA ARG A 21 10.88 -29.49 1.57
C ARG A 21 11.15 -30.24 2.87
N GLU A 22 10.36 -29.99 3.91
CA GLU A 22 10.45 -30.71 5.20
C GLU A 22 10.15 -32.20 5.03
N ARG A 23 9.04 -32.55 4.37
CA ARG A 23 8.67 -33.95 4.10
C ARG A 23 9.75 -34.68 3.30
N ASP A 24 10.33 -34.01 2.31
CA ASP A 24 11.32 -34.56 1.42
C ASP A 24 12.75 -34.51 2.01
N HIS A 25 12.90 -34.05 3.28
CA HIS A 25 14.17 -33.89 4.01
C HIS A 25 15.19 -32.99 3.29
N GLU A 26 14.70 -32.01 2.53
CA GLU A 26 15.53 -31.07 1.77
C GLU A 26 15.74 -29.77 2.57
N PRO A 27 16.93 -29.15 2.50
CA PRO A 27 17.19 -27.92 3.24
C PRO A 27 16.34 -26.75 2.72
N ILE A 28 15.91 -25.88 3.64
CA ILE A 28 15.15 -24.67 3.30
C ILE A 28 16.05 -23.46 3.48
N SER A 29 16.29 -22.73 2.38
CA SER A 29 16.97 -21.44 2.43
C SER A 29 15.97 -20.34 2.81
N VAL A 30 15.97 -19.96 4.09
CA VAL A 30 15.15 -18.84 4.59
C VAL A 30 15.45 -17.53 3.84
N PRO A 31 16.72 -17.19 3.52
CA PRO A 31 17.02 -16.01 2.71
C PRO A 31 16.34 -16.03 1.34
N ASP A 32 16.39 -17.15 0.61
CA ASP A 32 15.82 -17.25 -0.73
C ASP A 32 14.29 -17.20 -0.72
N VAL A 33 13.67 -17.85 0.27
CA VAL A 33 12.21 -17.79 0.46
C VAL A 33 11.78 -16.36 0.80
N SER A 34 12.51 -15.68 1.68
CA SER A 34 12.21 -14.29 2.08
C SER A 34 12.38 -13.32 0.91
N ALA A 35 13.45 -13.46 0.14
CA ALA A 35 13.70 -12.65 -1.05
C ALA A 35 12.62 -12.88 -2.12
N SER A 36 12.29 -14.14 -2.40
CA SER A 36 11.26 -14.51 -3.38
C SER A 36 9.88 -14.01 -2.98
N PHE A 37 9.53 -14.12 -1.70
CA PHE A 37 8.27 -13.59 -1.17
C PHE A 37 8.22 -12.06 -1.27
N GLN A 38 9.29 -11.37 -0.85
CA GLN A 38 9.37 -9.92 -0.93
C GLN A 38 9.24 -9.45 -2.39
N GLU A 39 9.91 -10.11 -3.33
CA GLU A 39 9.86 -9.78 -4.74
C GLU A 39 8.45 -9.96 -5.30
N ALA A 40 7.79 -11.08 -5.02
CA ALA A 40 6.42 -11.32 -5.47
C ALA A 40 5.43 -10.28 -4.95
N VAL A 41 5.57 -9.85 -3.68
CA VAL A 41 4.74 -8.79 -3.10
C VAL A 41 5.03 -7.45 -3.76
N ALA A 42 6.31 -7.06 -3.86
CA ALA A 42 6.71 -5.78 -4.43
C ALA A 42 6.32 -5.68 -5.92
N ASP A 43 6.47 -6.76 -6.67
CA ASP A 43 6.09 -6.85 -8.08
C ASP A 43 4.60 -6.59 -8.27
N VAL A 44 3.75 -7.36 -7.60
CA VAL A 44 2.29 -7.22 -7.75
C VAL A 44 1.79 -5.84 -7.31
N LEU A 45 2.30 -5.32 -6.18
CA LEU A 45 1.94 -3.99 -5.69
C LEU A 45 2.29 -2.90 -6.69
N THR A 46 3.51 -2.92 -7.22
CA THR A 46 4.01 -1.86 -8.10
C THR A 46 3.43 -1.95 -9.51
N ALA A 47 3.27 -3.16 -10.07
CA ALA A 47 2.68 -3.37 -11.39
C ALA A 47 1.25 -2.84 -11.43
N LYS A 48 0.42 -3.23 -10.46
CA LYS A 48 -0.99 -2.83 -10.41
C LYS A 48 -1.17 -1.35 -10.10
N ALA A 49 -0.31 -0.75 -9.27
CA ALA A 49 -0.36 0.68 -9.00
C ALA A 49 -0.07 1.52 -10.26
N VAL A 50 0.95 1.13 -11.04
CA VAL A 50 1.27 1.81 -12.30
C VAL A 50 0.19 1.55 -13.35
N ASP A 51 -0.32 0.32 -13.46
CA ASP A 51 -1.43 -0.01 -14.37
C ASP A 51 -2.70 0.80 -14.04
N ALA A 52 -3.05 0.93 -12.77
CA ALA A 52 -4.17 1.76 -12.33
C ALA A 52 -3.93 3.24 -12.65
N ALA A 53 -2.73 3.77 -12.37
CA ALA A 53 -2.41 5.16 -12.68
C ALA A 53 -2.53 5.47 -14.17
N GLN A 54 -2.02 4.59 -15.04
CA GLN A 54 -2.17 4.73 -16.49
C GLN A 54 -3.64 4.62 -16.93
N HIS A 55 -4.38 3.65 -16.37
CA HIS A 55 -5.78 3.44 -16.72
C HIS A 55 -6.66 4.64 -16.38
N PHE A 56 -6.43 5.30 -15.25
CA PHE A 56 -7.18 6.47 -14.80
C PHE A 56 -6.57 7.81 -15.22
N GLY A 57 -5.47 7.80 -15.99
CA GLY A 57 -4.80 9.04 -16.43
C GLY A 57 -4.17 9.85 -15.30
N VAL A 58 -3.76 9.20 -14.21
CA VAL A 58 -3.19 9.85 -13.03
C VAL A 58 -1.67 10.00 -13.21
N GLY A 59 -1.19 11.24 -13.22
CA GLY A 59 0.24 11.55 -13.39
C GLY A 59 1.09 11.46 -12.11
N HIS A 60 0.48 11.17 -10.96
CA HIS A 60 1.17 11.14 -9.67
C HIS A 60 0.80 9.90 -8.84
N LEU A 61 1.80 9.25 -8.26
CA LEU A 61 1.63 8.18 -7.27
C LEU A 61 2.20 8.63 -5.93
N VAL A 62 1.49 8.37 -4.84
CA VAL A 62 1.98 8.61 -3.48
C VAL A 62 2.21 7.26 -2.81
N LEU A 63 3.44 7.00 -2.36
CA LEU A 63 3.79 5.78 -1.63
C LEU A 63 3.94 6.11 -0.13
N GLY A 64 2.94 5.69 0.67
CA GLY A 64 2.89 5.87 2.12
C GLY A 64 2.57 4.56 2.87
N GLY A 65 2.48 4.64 4.21
CA GLY A 65 2.23 3.50 5.09
C GLY A 65 3.50 2.75 5.52
N GLY A 66 3.38 1.86 6.51
CA GLY A 66 4.53 1.17 7.12
C GLY A 66 5.36 0.34 6.12
N VAL A 67 4.71 -0.32 5.16
CA VAL A 67 5.39 -1.15 4.15
C VAL A 67 6.18 -0.30 3.14
N ALA A 68 5.89 1.00 2.99
CA ALA A 68 6.69 1.92 2.17
C ALA A 68 8.12 2.10 2.70
N ALA A 69 8.40 1.71 3.95
CA ALA A 69 9.74 1.63 4.50
C ALA A 69 10.60 0.51 3.87
N ASN A 70 10.01 -0.43 3.13
CA ASN A 70 10.73 -1.47 2.40
C ASN A 70 11.52 -0.88 1.22
N SER A 71 12.84 -1.06 1.21
CA SER A 71 13.72 -0.51 0.15
C SER A 71 13.44 -1.10 -1.22
N ARG A 72 13.21 -2.42 -1.32
CA ARG A 72 12.94 -3.09 -2.60
C ARG A 72 11.66 -2.57 -3.24
N LEU A 73 10.59 -2.44 -2.46
CA LEU A 73 9.32 -1.85 -2.92
C LEU A 73 9.52 -0.42 -3.44
N ARG A 74 10.28 0.42 -2.71
CA ARG A 74 10.55 1.80 -3.14
C ARG A 74 11.32 1.85 -4.45
N THR A 75 12.35 1.03 -4.59
CA THR A 75 13.17 0.99 -5.80
C THR A 75 12.32 0.56 -6.99
N LEU A 76 11.59 -0.54 -6.88
CA LEU A 76 10.77 -1.07 -7.96
C LEU A 76 9.62 -0.13 -8.35
N MET A 77 8.98 0.54 -7.38
CA MET A 77 7.95 1.55 -7.65
C MET A 77 8.54 2.74 -8.42
N ALA A 78 9.72 3.24 -8.00
CA ALA A 78 10.37 4.37 -8.65
C ALA A 78 10.77 4.04 -10.09
N GLU A 79 11.35 2.86 -10.33
CA GLU A 79 11.71 2.37 -11.67
C GLU A 79 10.48 2.32 -12.59
N ARG A 80 9.39 1.70 -12.13
CA ARG A 80 8.17 1.54 -12.94
C ARG A 80 7.41 2.84 -13.16
N ALA A 81 7.32 3.69 -12.13
CA ALA A 81 6.70 5.00 -12.26
C ALA A 81 7.47 5.88 -13.25
N ALA A 82 8.80 5.91 -13.17
CA ALA A 82 9.65 6.65 -14.10
C ALA A 82 9.49 6.14 -15.54
N ALA A 83 9.49 4.81 -15.74
CA ALA A 83 9.26 4.21 -17.07
C ALA A 83 7.88 4.54 -17.65
N ALA A 84 6.88 4.76 -16.79
CA ALA A 84 5.53 5.14 -17.18
C ALA A 84 5.29 6.67 -17.25
N GLY A 85 6.31 7.50 -16.96
CA GLY A 85 6.16 8.95 -16.91
C GLY A 85 5.31 9.46 -15.74
N ILE A 86 5.19 8.69 -14.66
CA ILE A 86 4.40 9.02 -13.47
C ILE A 86 5.32 9.57 -12.38
N GLU A 87 4.96 10.70 -11.77
CA GLU A 87 5.72 11.26 -10.65
C GLU A 87 5.44 10.49 -9.35
N LEU A 88 6.49 9.92 -8.75
CA LEU A 88 6.38 9.25 -7.45
C LEU A 88 6.70 10.22 -6.30
N ARG A 89 5.72 10.43 -5.42
CA ARG A 89 5.83 11.22 -4.18
C ARG A 89 5.94 10.28 -2.99
N ARG A 90 6.77 10.64 -2.01
CA ARG A 90 6.92 9.90 -0.75
C ARG A 90 6.88 10.88 0.42
N PRO A 91 6.01 10.68 1.42
CA PRO A 91 6.06 11.48 2.64
C PRO A 91 7.39 11.26 3.37
N ARG A 92 7.75 12.20 4.25
CA ARG A 92 8.85 11.99 5.19
C ARG A 92 8.50 10.79 6.09
N PRO A 93 9.45 9.94 6.49
CA PRO A 93 9.16 8.71 7.25
C PRO A 93 8.26 8.92 8.48
N GLY A 94 8.48 9.98 9.26
CA GLY A 94 7.65 10.30 10.44
C GLY A 94 6.21 10.74 10.13
N LEU A 95 5.88 10.95 8.85
CA LEU A 95 4.52 11.26 8.37
C LEU A 95 3.86 10.05 7.69
N CYS A 96 4.57 8.92 7.53
CA CYS A 96 4.03 7.71 6.91
C CYS A 96 3.23 6.83 7.87
N THR A 97 3.32 7.06 9.18
CA THR A 97 2.60 6.35 10.24
C THR A 97 1.41 7.18 10.72
N ASP A 98 0.43 6.54 11.37
CA ASP A 98 -0.71 7.24 11.94
C ASP A 98 -0.27 8.31 12.94
N ASN A 99 -0.67 9.56 12.70
CA ASN A 99 -0.26 10.70 13.51
C ASN A 99 -1.32 11.81 13.51
N GLY A 100 -1.30 12.69 14.52
CA GLY A 100 -2.28 13.79 14.62
C GLY A 100 -2.18 14.83 13.50
N ALA A 101 -1.05 14.96 12.82
CA ALA A 101 -0.88 15.94 11.75
C ALA A 101 -1.73 15.57 10.51
N MET A 102 -1.88 14.28 10.19
CA MET A 102 -2.74 13.85 9.08
C MET A 102 -4.22 14.21 9.33
N ILE A 103 -4.66 14.12 10.59
CA ILE A 103 -6.03 14.48 11.00
C ILE A 103 -6.22 15.99 10.96
N ALA A 104 -5.24 16.76 11.46
CA ALA A 104 -5.28 18.22 11.43
C ALA A 104 -5.34 18.77 10.00
N VAL A 105 -4.51 18.23 9.09
CA VAL A 105 -4.52 18.64 7.67
C VAL A 105 -5.86 18.30 7.01
N LEU A 106 -6.41 17.10 7.25
CA LEU A 106 -7.73 16.73 6.74
C LEU A 106 -8.81 17.68 7.25
N GLY A 107 -8.82 17.99 8.56
CA GLY A 107 -9.76 18.94 9.16
C GLY A 107 -9.66 20.34 8.54
N ALA A 108 -8.44 20.84 8.32
CA ALA A 108 -8.23 22.11 7.64
C ALA A 108 -8.79 22.10 6.20
N GLN A 109 -8.56 21.04 5.43
CA GLN A 109 -9.09 20.93 4.06
C GLN A 109 -10.61 20.83 4.03
N VAL A 110 -11.23 20.17 5.01
CA VAL A 110 -12.70 20.08 5.14
C VAL A 110 -13.29 21.48 5.41
N ILE A 111 -12.65 22.27 6.27
CA ILE A 111 -13.05 23.66 6.55
C ILE A 111 -12.85 24.55 5.32
N GLU A 112 -11.71 24.47 4.65
CA GLU A 112 -11.42 25.22 3.41
C GLU A 112 -12.41 24.89 2.29
N ALA A 113 -12.89 23.64 2.22
CA ALA A 113 -13.93 23.21 1.30
C ALA A 113 -15.35 23.69 1.68
N GLY A 114 -15.50 24.47 2.76
CA GLY A 114 -16.77 25.05 3.20
C GLY A 114 -17.73 24.04 3.82
N ARG A 115 -17.23 22.90 4.31
CA ARG A 115 -18.07 21.90 4.98
C ARG A 115 -18.48 22.41 6.37
N PRO A 116 -19.72 22.16 6.82
CA PRO A 116 -20.12 22.48 8.18
C PRO A 116 -19.31 21.66 9.20
N PRO A 117 -19.22 22.15 10.45
CA PRO A 117 -18.62 21.38 11.52
C PRO A 117 -19.50 20.19 11.91
N SER A 118 -18.85 19.07 12.24
CA SER A 118 -19.51 17.88 12.76
C SER A 118 -20.36 18.18 14.01
N SER A 119 -21.46 17.45 14.16
CA SER A 119 -22.27 17.48 15.39
C SER A 119 -21.44 17.13 16.63
N LEU A 120 -21.74 17.77 17.77
CA LEU A 120 -21.18 17.40 19.08
C LEU A 120 -21.54 15.97 19.51
N THR A 121 -22.53 15.35 18.87
CA THR A 121 -22.95 13.96 19.10
C THR A 121 -22.32 12.96 18.13
N ILE A 122 -21.32 13.37 17.33
CA ILE A 122 -20.63 12.47 16.42
C ILE A 122 -20.02 11.28 17.19
N SER A 123 -20.16 10.08 16.62
CA SER A 123 -19.61 8.84 17.17
C SER A 123 -18.62 8.22 16.18
N ALA A 124 -17.81 7.29 16.68
CA ALA A 124 -16.90 6.51 15.84
C ALA A 124 -17.67 5.54 14.92
N ASP A 125 -17.24 5.45 13.67
CA ASP A 125 -17.71 4.45 12.70
C ASP A 125 -16.48 3.70 12.15
N SER A 126 -16.30 2.46 12.60
CA SER A 126 -15.18 1.61 12.18
C SER A 126 -15.34 1.04 10.76
N GLY A 127 -16.54 1.16 10.17
CA GLY A 127 -16.86 0.70 8.82
C GLY A 127 -17.04 1.82 7.82
N MET A 128 -16.69 3.07 8.18
CA MET A 128 -16.91 4.23 7.32
C MET A 128 -16.21 4.06 5.96
N PRO A 129 -16.95 4.12 4.84
CA PRO A 129 -16.34 4.06 3.52
C PRO A 129 -15.43 5.25 3.27
N VAL A 130 -14.28 5.03 2.64
CA VAL A 130 -13.29 6.09 2.33
C VAL A 130 -13.82 7.18 1.39
N GLU A 131 -14.87 6.89 0.62
CA GLU A 131 -15.54 7.83 -0.27
C GLU A 131 -16.49 8.78 0.48
N ARG A 132 -16.81 8.46 1.75
CA ARG A 132 -17.73 9.23 2.57
C ARG A 132 -16.98 10.19 3.47
N VAL A 133 -17.07 11.48 3.17
CA VAL A 133 -16.67 12.54 4.09
C VAL A 133 -17.89 12.99 4.88
N LEU A 134 -17.89 12.74 6.19
CA LEU A 134 -18.91 13.30 7.08
C LEU A 134 -18.69 14.81 7.22
N ALA A 135 -19.80 15.54 7.23
CA ALA A 135 -19.86 16.95 7.60
C ALA A 135 -20.81 17.09 8.78
#